data_AF-A0A3D3LBU2-F1
#
_entry.id   AF-A0A3D3LBU2-F1
#
_cell.length_a   1.000
_cell.length_b   1.000
_cell.length_c   1.000
_cell.angle_alpha   90.00
_cell.angle_beta   90.00
_cell.angle_gamma   90.00
#
_symmetry.space_group_name_H-M   'P 1'
#
loop_
_entity.id
_entity.type
_entity.pdbx_description
1 polymer ?
#
loop_
_entity_poly.entity_id
_entity_poly.type
_entity_poly.pdbx_seq_one_letter_code
_entity_poly.pdbx_strand_id
1 'polypeptide(L)' 'CLLARRLVEHGVRFIEVSLGSWDTHTANFISTPRLCETLDTALSALVQDLDSRGLLQQTMIVLASEFGRTPK' A
#
# COMPACT_ATOMS: atom_id res chain seq x y z
N CYS A 1 -2.16 -0.83 -7.31
CA CYS A 1 -1.33 -2.04 -7.11
C CYS A 1 -1.47 -3.13 -8.20
N LEU A 2 -1.79 -2.78 -9.46
CA LEU A 2 -1.99 -3.78 -10.53
C LEU A 2 -0.74 -4.61 -10.85
N LEU A 3 0.44 -3.96 -10.86
CA LEU A 3 1.70 -4.64 -11.13
C LEU A 3 2.05 -5.64 -10.03
N ALA A 4 1.91 -5.27 -8.77
CA ALA A 4 2.14 -6.18 -7.64
C ALA A 4 1.29 -7.45 -7.77
N ARG A 5 -0.01 -7.31 -8.05
CA ARG A 5 -0.91 -8.43 -8.31
C ARG A 5 -0.43 -9.33 -9.48
N ARG A 6 0.04 -8.74 -10.59
CA ARG A 6 0.64 -9.51 -11.71
C ARG A 6 1.90 -10.27 -11.28
N LEU A 7 2.76 -9.65 -10.48
CA LEU A 7 3.97 -10.31 -9.99
C LEU A 7 3.65 -11.48 -9.07
N VAL A 8 2.63 -11.37 -8.20
CA VAL A 8 2.15 -12.49 -7.37
C VAL A 8 1.66 -13.65 -8.25
N GLU A 9 0.86 -13.37 -9.29
CA GLU A 9 0.39 -14.41 -10.23
C GLU A 9 1.53 -15.14 -10.96
N HIS A 10 2.63 -14.44 -11.24
CA HIS A 10 3.82 -15.03 -11.86
C HIS A 10 4.77 -15.69 -10.85
N GLY A 11 4.36 -15.85 -9.59
CA GLY A 11 5.11 -16.58 -8.57
C GLY A 11 6.32 -15.82 -8.00
N VAL A 12 6.35 -14.50 -8.13
CA VAL A 12 7.40 -13.69 -7.50
C VAL A 12 7.28 -13.77 -5.98
N ARG A 13 8.37 -14.14 -5.32
CA ARG A 13 8.38 -14.47 -3.88
C ARG A 13 8.34 -13.26 -2.94
N PHE A 14 8.87 -12.14 -3.39
CA PHE A 14 8.98 -10.93 -2.58
C PHE A 14 8.78 -9.70 -3.48
N ILE A 15 7.87 -8.83 -3.08
CA ILE A 15 7.48 -7.64 -3.84
C ILE A 15 7.42 -6.49 -2.84
N GLU A 16 8.19 -5.44 -3.10
CA GLU A 16 8.12 -4.19 -2.36
C GLU A 16 7.34 -3.16 -3.17
N VAL A 17 6.41 -2.46 -2.52
CA VAL A 17 5.65 -1.36 -3.10
C VAL A 17 5.80 -0.15 -2.20
N SER A 18 6.42 0.90 -2.72
CA SER A 18 6.61 2.17 -2.01
C SER A 18 5.61 3.22 -2.48
N LEU A 19 4.98 3.92 -1.54
CA LEU A 19 4.30 5.19 -1.79
C LEU A 19 5.11 6.27 -1.08
N GLY A 20 5.63 7.25 -1.82
CA GLY A 20 6.48 8.32 -1.27
C GLY A 20 5.69 9.50 -0.69
N SER A 21 6.40 10.54 -0.31
CA SER A 21 5.86 11.85 0.12
C SER A 21 5.15 11.88 1.47
N TRP A 22 5.38 10.89 2.35
CA TRP A 22 4.82 10.84 3.69
C TRP A 22 5.43 11.85 4.68
N ASP A 23 6.63 12.37 4.40
CA ASP A 23 7.30 13.36 5.25
C ASP A 23 6.78 14.79 5.00
N THR A 24 5.52 15.02 5.35
CA THR A 24 4.85 16.31 5.12
C THR A 24 5.27 17.33 6.20
N HIS A 25 6.00 18.37 5.77
CA HIS A 25 6.44 19.47 6.66
C HIS A 25 5.44 20.61 6.75
N THR A 26 4.54 20.72 5.80
CA THR A 26 3.50 21.76 5.73
C THR A 26 2.16 21.14 5.36
N ALA A 27 1.07 21.80 5.75
CA ALA A 27 -0.30 21.40 5.42
C ALA A 27 -0.62 19.91 5.71
N ASN A 28 -0.11 19.38 6.84
CA ASN A 28 -0.28 17.98 7.25
C ASN A 28 -1.75 17.52 7.17
N PHE A 29 -2.67 18.34 7.66
CA PHE A 29 -4.11 18.05 7.65
C PHE A 29 -4.76 18.03 6.26
N ILE A 30 -4.04 18.40 5.20
CA ILE A 30 -4.50 18.35 3.81
C ILE A 30 -3.75 17.23 3.07
N SER A 31 -2.43 17.19 3.18
CA SER A 31 -1.57 16.26 2.45
C SER A 31 -1.72 14.83 2.96
N THR A 32 -1.76 14.63 4.27
CA THR A 32 -1.84 13.28 4.86
C THR A 32 -3.14 12.56 4.52
N PRO A 33 -4.34 13.17 4.62
CA PRO A 33 -5.57 12.52 4.17
C PRO A 33 -5.55 12.08 2.70
N ARG A 34 -4.96 12.88 1.80
CA ARG A 34 -4.83 12.50 0.38
C ARG A 34 -3.91 11.29 0.16
N LEU A 35 -2.80 11.24 0.91
CA LEU A 35 -1.89 10.09 0.87
C LEU A 35 -2.57 8.84 1.43
N CYS A 36 -3.31 8.97 2.53
CA CYS A 36 -4.12 7.89 3.10
C CYS A 36 -5.16 7.38 2.10
N GLU A 37 -5.90 8.28 1.42
CA GLU A 37 -6.90 7.89 0.42
C GLU A 37 -6.26 7.14 -0.76
N THR A 38 -5.09 7.60 -1.22
CA THR A 38 -4.32 6.94 -2.28
C THR A 38 -3.87 5.54 -1.83
N LEU A 39 -3.34 5.42 -0.61
CA LEU A 39 -2.91 4.16 -0.03
C LEU A 39 -4.08 3.19 0.14
N ASP A 40 -5.17 3.65 0.75
CA ASP A 40 -6.36 2.86 1.07
C ASP A 40 -6.99 2.29 -0.21
N THR A 41 -7.15 3.13 -1.23
CA THR A 41 -7.67 2.71 -2.54
C THR A 41 -6.76 1.65 -3.18
N ALA A 42 -5.46 1.87 -3.17
CA ALA A 42 -4.51 0.97 -3.82
C ALA A 42 -4.36 -0.37 -3.07
N LEU A 43 -4.37 -0.34 -1.74
CA LEU A 43 -4.22 -1.51 -0.89
C LEU A 43 -5.50 -2.35 -0.86
N SER A 44 -6.67 -1.74 -0.69
CA SER A 44 -7.95 -2.45 -0.72
C SER A 44 -8.16 -3.17 -2.06
N ALA A 45 -7.86 -2.50 -3.18
CA ALA A 45 -7.91 -3.13 -4.50
C ALA A 45 -6.96 -4.32 -4.63
N LEU A 46 -5.74 -4.24 -4.08
CA LEU A 46 -4.80 -5.38 -4.08
C LEU A 46 -5.36 -6.56 -3.29
N VAL A 47 -5.87 -6.30 -2.08
CA VAL A 47 -6.41 -7.34 -1.20
C VAL A 47 -7.59 -8.04 -1.87
N GLN A 48 -8.54 -7.28 -2.43
CA GLN A 48 -9.70 -7.82 -3.14
C GLN A 48 -9.30 -8.61 -4.39
N ASP A 49 -8.34 -8.11 -5.17
CA ASP A 49 -7.84 -8.80 -6.36
C ASP A 49 -7.17 -10.14 -6.00
N LEU A 50 -6.40 -10.18 -4.91
CA LEU A 50 -5.76 -11.41 -4.45
C LEU A 50 -6.78 -12.40 -3.86
N ASP A 51 -7.77 -11.92 -3.12
CA ASP A 51 -8.82 -12.74 -2.53
C ASP A 51 -9.70 -13.40 -3.60
N SER A 52 -10.20 -12.61 -4.56
CA SER A 52 -11.02 -13.09 -5.68
C SER A 52 -10.32 -14.13 -6.57
N ARG A 53 -8.98 -14.21 -6.50
CA ARG A 53 -8.15 -15.18 -7.24
C ARG A 53 -7.66 -16.34 -6.39
N GLY A 54 -8.02 -16.38 -5.10
CA GLY A 54 -7.55 -17.38 -4.15
C GLY A 54 -6.07 -17.25 -3.77
N LEU A 55 -5.40 -16.16 -4.18
CA LEU A 55 -3.98 -15.93 -3.94
C LEU A 55 -3.70 -15.37 -2.55
N LEU A 56 -4.69 -14.70 -1.94
CA LEU A 56 -4.54 -14.08 -0.62
C LEU A 56 -4.19 -15.11 0.47
N GLN A 57 -4.70 -16.34 0.36
CA GLN A 57 -4.43 -17.42 1.33
C GLN A 57 -2.95 -17.83 1.38
N GLN A 58 -2.18 -17.54 0.33
CA GLN A 58 -0.77 -17.89 0.21
C GLN A 58 0.13 -16.64 0.20
N THR A 59 -0.44 -15.45 0.37
CA THR A 59 0.29 -14.17 0.26
C THR A 59 0.20 -13.41 1.57
N MET A 60 1.33 -13.19 2.23
CA MET A 60 1.41 -12.29 3.38
C MET A 60 1.55 -10.85 2.90
N ILE A 61 0.70 -9.97 3.40
CA ILE A 61 0.77 -8.53 3.15
C ILE A 61 1.28 -7.86 4.42
N VAL A 62 2.33 -7.06 4.30
CA VAL A 62 2.88 -6.25 5.39
C VAL A 62 2.78 -4.78 4.99
N LEU A 63 2.11 -4.00 5.83
CA LEU A 63 2.08 -2.53 5.71
C LEU A 63 2.97 -1.95 6.81
N ALA A 64 4.00 -1.21 6.42
CA ALA A 64 4.95 -0.58 7.33
C ALA A 64 5.26 0.85 6.88
N SER A 65 5.67 1.68 7.82
CA SER A 65 6.21 3.02 7.58
C SER A 65 7.56 3.17 8.28
N GLU A 66 8.37 4.12 7.81
CA GLU A 66 9.69 4.40 8.38
C GLU A 66 9.58 5.08 9.75
N PHE A 67 8.67 6.05 9.87
CA PHE A 67 8.43 6.82 11.08
C PHE A 67 7.01 7.40 11.11
N GLY A 68 6.58 7.84 12.30
CA GLY A 68 5.38 8.64 12.48
C GLY A 68 5.71 10.14 12.58
N ARG A 69 4.69 10.99 12.46
CA ARG A 69 4.83 12.43 12.63
C ARG A 69 3.71 12.97 13.52
N THR A 70 4.08 13.80 14.50
CA THR A 70 3.13 14.57 15.30
C THR A 70 2.92 15.93 14.64
N PRO A 71 1.72 16.24 14.12
CA PRO A 71 1.43 17.56 13.56
C PRO A 71 1.59 18.63 14.65
N LYS A 72 2.15 19.79 14.28
CA LYS A 72 2.19 21.00 15.11
C LYS A 72 1.39 22.11 14.45
#